data_AF-A0A953QY95-F1
#
_entry.id   AF-A0A953QY95-F1
#
_cell.length_a   1.000
_cell.length_b   1.000
_cell.length_c   1.000
_cell.angle_alpha   90.00
_cell.angle_beta   90.00
_cell.angle_gamma   90.00
#
_symmetry.space_group_name_H-M   'P 1'
#
loop_
_entity.id
_entity.type
_entity.pdbx_description
1 polymer ?
#
loop_
_entity_poly.entity_id
_entity_poly.type
_entity_poly.pdbx_seq_one_letter_code
_entity_poly.pdbx_strand_id
1 'polypeptide(L)'
;MADYREHYLEIRSAGASVVAVSVDAPDKSEALRVDLSLPFPILCDTERRVVRDWGIYNSGEKGGIAKPTVFIIDSSHVVRYAAVDAVVRRVPAAEIVCLLQNAAEGQPVRRRVHIPLFAEWKRAIRNSIQR
;
A
#
# COMPACT_ATOMS: atom_id res chain seq x y z
N MET A 1 6.02 9.63 -2.71
CA MET A 1 5.04 10.36 -1.87
C MET A 1 4.61 11.66 -2.53
N ALA A 2 5.52 12.53 -2.98
CA ALA A 2 5.17 13.76 -3.72
C ALA A 2 4.26 13.49 -4.94
N ASP A 3 4.56 12.44 -5.71
CA ASP A 3 3.73 11.98 -6.83
C ASP A 3 2.26 11.71 -6.43
N TYR A 4 2.02 11.06 -5.29
CA TYR A 4 0.66 10.84 -4.76
C TYR A 4 -0.02 12.11 -4.26
N ARG A 5 0.76 13.11 -3.82
CA ARG A 5 0.22 14.44 -3.45
C ARG A 5 -0.28 15.16 -4.70
N GLU A 6 0.49 15.14 -5.78
CA GLU A 6 0.14 15.78 -7.05
C GLU A 6 -1.16 15.23 -7.64
N HIS A 7 -1.34 13.90 -7.55
CA HIS A 7 -2.54 13.22 -8.03
C HIS A 7 -3.66 13.04 -6.98
N TYR A 8 -3.54 13.65 -5.79
CA TYR A 8 -4.45 13.38 -4.68
C TYR A 8 -5.92 13.69 -5.01
N LEU A 9 -6.19 14.81 -5.68
CA LEU A 9 -7.55 15.21 -6.05
C LEU A 9 -8.18 14.26 -7.09
N GLU A 10 -7.38 13.74 -8.02
CA GLU A 10 -7.84 12.76 -9.02
C GLU A 10 -8.19 11.44 -8.35
N ILE A 11 -7.34 10.96 -7.42
CA ILE A 11 -7.60 9.76 -6.63
C ILE A 11 -8.89 9.91 -5.82
N ARG A 12 -9.09 11.06 -5.17
CA ARG A 12 -10.31 11.38 -4.42
C ARG A 12 -11.54 11.45 -5.32
N SER A 13 -11.41 12.04 -6.50
CA SER A 13 -12.50 12.14 -7.48
C SER A 13 -12.91 10.78 -8.05
N ALA A 14 -11.98 9.83 -8.12
CA ALA A 14 -12.24 8.44 -8.46
C ALA A 14 -12.87 7.62 -7.30
N GLY A 15 -13.20 8.26 -6.18
CA GLY A 15 -13.86 7.61 -5.03
C GLY A 15 -12.93 6.87 -4.07
N ALA A 16 -11.61 7.05 -4.20
CA ALA A 16 -10.62 6.42 -3.33
C ALA A 16 -10.03 7.39 -2.31
N SER A 17 -9.41 6.85 -1.25
CA SER A 17 -8.63 7.61 -0.28
C SER A 17 -7.20 7.07 -0.23
N VAL A 18 -6.24 7.95 0.01
CA VAL A 18 -4.82 7.59 0.14
C VAL A 18 -4.47 7.56 1.62
N VAL A 19 -3.71 6.54 2.02
CA VAL A 19 -3.05 6.45 3.32
C VAL A 19 -1.68 5.85 3.07
N ALA A 20 -0.64 6.45 3.64
CA ALA A 20 0.70 5.86 3.64
C ALA A 20 0.95 5.09 4.93
N VAL A 21 1.85 4.11 4.89
CA VAL A 21 2.30 3.35 6.07
C VAL A 21 3.82 3.43 6.13
N SER A 22 4.37 3.81 7.28
CA SER A 22 5.81 3.81 7.55
C SER A 22 6.12 3.06 8.84
N VAL A 23 7.33 2.53 8.96
CA VAL A 23 7.84 1.94 10.22
C VAL A 23 8.43 2.99 11.17
N ASP A 24 8.43 4.26 10.74
CA ASP A 24 8.94 5.39 11.53
C ASP A 24 8.01 5.74 12.70
N ALA A 25 8.57 6.43 13.69
CA ALA A 25 7.83 6.95 14.84
C ALA A 25 6.86 8.09 14.41
N PRO A 26 5.75 8.29 15.15
CA PRO A 26 4.77 9.33 14.84
C PRO A 26 5.35 10.72 14.59
N ASP A 27 6.26 11.18 15.44
CA ASP A 27 6.85 12.53 15.31
C ASP A 27 7.62 12.71 13.98
N LYS A 28 8.33 11.67 13.54
CA LYS A 28 9.07 11.68 12.27
C LYS A 28 8.12 11.64 11.07
N SER A 29 7.10 10.80 11.15
CA SER A 29 6.06 10.70 10.11
C SER A 29 5.30 12.01 9.98
N GLU A 30 4.97 12.68 11.09
CA GLU A 30 4.25 13.95 11.06
C GLU A 30 5.13 15.08 10.52
N ALA A 31 6.40 15.16 10.94
CA ALA A 31 7.34 16.11 10.36
C ALA A 31 7.44 15.94 8.84
N LEU A 32 7.60 14.69 8.35
CA LEU A 32 7.63 14.39 6.92
C LEU A 32 6.33 14.78 6.19
N ARG A 33 5.17 14.54 6.83
CA ARG A 33 3.85 14.87 6.28
C ARG A 33 3.73 16.38 6.09
N VAL A 34 4.17 17.16 7.08
CA VAL A 34 4.17 18.62 7.05
C VAL A 34 5.17 19.15 6.01
N ASP A 35 6.41 18.67 6.04
CA ASP A 35 7.49 19.11 5.15
C ASP A 35 7.14 18.89 3.67
N LEU A 36 6.44 17.78 3.36
CA LEU A 36 6.01 17.46 2.01
C LEU A 36 4.60 17.98 1.68
N SER A 37 3.93 18.68 2.60
CA SER A 37 2.54 19.14 2.47
C SER A 37 1.60 18.02 1.99
N LEU A 38 1.71 16.83 2.59
CA LEU A 38 0.90 15.69 2.18
C LEU A 38 -0.56 15.86 2.64
N PRO A 39 -1.54 15.74 1.73
CA PRO A 39 -2.95 15.90 2.04
C PRO A 39 -3.59 14.61 2.60
N PHE A 40 -2.78 13.59 2.88
CA PHE A 40 -3.19 12.29 3.38
C PHE A 40 -2.33 11.89 4.59
N PRO A 41 -2.85 11.03 5.48
CA PRO A 41 -2.13 10.61 6.68
C PRO A 41 -1.03 9.59 6.39
N ILE A 42 -0.06 9.53 7.31
CA ILE A 42 0.94 8.45 7.40
C ILE A 42 0.65 7.67 8.69
N LEU A 43 0.27 6.39 8.55
CA LEU A 43 0.14 5.45 9.66
C LEU A 43 1.52 4.91 10.04
N CYS A 44 1.73 4.72 11.34
CA CYS A 44 3.01 4.29 11.88
C CYS A 44 2.93 2.82 12.35
N ASP A 45 3.65 1.93 11.65
CA ASP A 45 3.88 0.53 11.99
C ASP A 45 5.22 0.37 12.71
N THR A 46 5.38 1.04 13.84
CA THR A 46 6.65 1.10 14.61
C THR A 46 7.15 -0.29 15.02
N GLU A 47 6.23 -1.20 15.30
CA GLU A 47 6.49 -2.59 15.67
C GLU A 47 6.74 -3.52 14.47
N ARG A 48 6.57 -3.00 13.23
CA ARG A 48 6.71 -3.74 11.98
C ARG A 48 5.77 -4.93 11.90
N ARG A 49 4.55 -4.83 12.44
CA ARG A 49 3.54 -5.90 12.36
C ARG A 49 2.92 -5.92 10.98
N VAL A 50 2.44 -4.78 10.50
CA VAL A 50 1.79 -4.67 9.18
C VAL A 50 2.75 -5.08 8.08
N VAL A 51 3.97 -4.55 8.05
CA VAL A 51 4.92 -4.86 6.98
C VAL A 51 5.33 -6.34 6.95
N ARG A 52 5.33 -7.02 8.12
CA ARG A 52 5.59 -8.46 8.22
C ARG A 52 4.38 -9.29 7.81
N ASP A 53 3.19 -8.95 8.30
CA ASP A 53 1.94 -9.64 8.00
C ASP A 53 1.63 -9.61 6.51
N TRP A 54 1.96 -8.50 5.84
CA TRP A 54 1.80 -8.31 4.41
C TRP A 54 2.98 -8.82 3.58
N GLY A 55 4.01 -9.43 4.20
CA GLY A 55 5.12 -10.08 3.49
C GLY A 55 6.08 -9.13 2.77
N ILE A 56 6.04 -7.83 3.10
CA ILE A 56 6.84 -6.78 2.47
C ILE A 56 7.99 -6.28 3.36
N TYR A 57 8.23 -6.92 4.50
CA TYR A 57 9.36 -6.57 5.37
C TYR A 57 10.71 -6.87 4.71
N ASN A 58 11.60 -5.88 4.70
CA ASN A 58 12.98 -5.97 4.23
C ASN A 58 13.94 -5.77 5.40
N SER A 59 14.40 -6.88 6.01
CA SER A 59 15.35 -6.84 7.12
C SER A 59 16.75 -6.35 6.75
N GLY A 60 17.12 -6.45 5.47
CA GLY A 60 18.46 -6.08 4.98
C GLY A 60 18.65 -4.57 4.77
N GLU A 61 17.59 -3.78 4.87
CA GLU A 61 17.62 -2.35 4.56
C GLU A 61 17.27 -1.50 5.78
N LYS A 62 18.17 -0.59 6.16
CA LYS A 62 17.98 0.42 7.22
C LYS A 62 17.42 -0.13 8.54
N GLY A 63 17.86 -1.32 8.95
CA GLY A 63 17.40 -1.95 10.21
C GLY A 63 15.97 -2.50 10.15
N GLY A 64 15.45 -2.76 8.95
CA GLY A 64 14.15 -3.38 8.75
C GLY A 64 13.06 -2.38 8.38
N ILE A 65 12.80 -2.22 7.10
CA ILE A 65 11.76 -1.34 6.55
C ILE A 65 10.83 -2.08 5.57
N ALA A 66 9.76 -1.44 5.11
CA ALA A 66 8.94 -2.00 4.04
C ALA A 66 9.67 -1.94 2.69
N LYS A 67 9.51 -2.97 1.86
CA LYS A 67 9.70 -2.86 0.42
C LYS A 67 8.68 -1.84 -0.12
N PRO A 68 9.07 -0.92 -1.02
CA PRO A 68 8.13 0.00 -1.65
C PRO A 68 6.98 -0.79 -2.28
N THR A 69 5.75 -0.54 -1.82
CA THR A 69 4.59 -1.34 -2.20
C THR A 69 3.34 -0.45 -2.25
N VAL A 70 2.46 -0.74 -3.19
CA VAL A 70 1.14 -0.10 -3.33
C VAL A 70 0.06 -1.18 -3.32
N PHE A 71 -0.98 -0.97 -2.52
CA PHE A 71 -2.18 -1.80 -2.50
C PHE A 71 -3.41 -0.94 -2.80
N ILE A 72 -4.33 -1.47 -3.61
CA ILE A 72 -5.70 -0.93 -3.72
C ILE A 72 -6.62 -1.93 -3.04
N ILE A 73 -7.31 -1.48 -2.00
CA ILE A 73 -8.23 -2.28 -1.19
C ILE A 73 -9.63 -1.69 -1.38
N ASP A 74 -10.60 -2.53 -1.70
CA ASP A 74 -11.99 -2.08 -1.85
C ASP A 74 -12.74 -2.01 -0.51
N SER A 75 -13.99 -1.55 -0.55
CA SER A 75 -14.87 -1.45 0.62
C SER A 75 -15.26 -2.80 1.24
N SER A 76 -15.05 -3.91 0.52
CA SER A 76 -15.22 -5.27 1.04
C SER A 76 -13.93 -5.84 1.65
N HIS A 77 -12.92 -4.99 1.83
CA HIS A 77 -11.59 -5.32 2.37
C HIS A 77 -10.81 -6.32 1.50
N VAL A 78 -11.10 -6.37 0.20
CA VAL A 78 -10.41 -7.23 -0.75
C VAL A 78 -9.33 -6.42 -1.49
N VAL A 79 -8.12 -6.97 -1.54
CA VAL A 79 -7.03 -6.42 -2.37
C VAL A 79 -7.38 -6.60 -3.85
N ARG A 80 -7.60 -5.50 -4.56
CA ARG A 80 -7.89 -5.48 -6.00
C ARG A 80 -6.64 -5.27 -6.85
N TYR A 81 -5.61 -4.67 -6.28
CA TYR A 81 -4.32 -4.47 -6.92
C TYR A 81 -3.22 -4.51 -5.87
N ALA A 82 -2.09 -5.10 -6.23
CA ALA A 82 -0.86 -5.11 -5.44
C ALA A 82 0.33 -4.95 -6.39
N ALA A 83 1.17 -3.96 -6.11
CA ALA A 83 2.47 -3.80 -6.75
C ALA A 83 3.53 -3.73 -5.66
N VAL A 84 4.34 -4.78 -5.57
CA VAL A 84 5.53 -4.82 -4.70
C VAL A 84 6.71 -4.48 -5.60
N ASP A 85 7.21 -3.27 -5.47
CA ASP A 85 8.26 -2.78 -6.33
C ASP A 85 9.59 -3.40 -5.93
N ALA A 86 10.28 -3.99 -6.90
CA ALA A 86 11.73 -4.13 -6.81
C ALA A 86 12.36 -2.74 -6.96
N VAL A 87 13.50 -2.51 -6.33
CA VAL A 87 14.23 -1.22 -6.20
C VAL A 87 14.34 -0.38 -7.50
N VAL A 88 14.13 -0.98 -8.68
CA VAL A 88 14.33 -0.40 -10.01
C VAL A 88 13.09 0.25 -10.63
N ARG A 89 11.84 -0.11 -10.26
CA ARG A 89 10.64 0.46 -10.90
C ARG A 89 9.54 0.72 -9.88
N ARG A 90 9.28 1.99 -9.60
CA ARG A 90 8.11 2.41 -8.82
C ARG A 90 6.89 2.56 -9.70
N VAL A 91 5.72 2.11 -9.25
CA VAL A 91 4.45 2.40 -9.93
C VAL A 91 4.15 3.90 -9.81
N PRO A 92 4.03 4.65 -10.93
CA PRO A 92 3.63 6.05 -10.90
C PRO A 92 2.19 6.21 -10.39
N ALA A 93 1.91 7.28 -9.64
CA ALA A 93 0.57 7.54 -9.14
C ALA A 93 -0.46 7.73 -10.28
N ALA A 94 -0.05 8.24 -11.43
CA ALA A 94 -0.90 8.31 -12.63
C ALA A 94 -1.43 6.93 -13.08
N GLU A 95 -0.63 5.86 -12.94
CA GLU A 95 -1.10 4.49 -13.25
C GLU A 95 -2.19 4.06 -12.24
N ILE A 96 -2.04 4.43 -10.97
CA ILE A 96 -3.05 4.18 -9.94
C ILE A 96 -4.34 4.95 -10.22
N VAL A 97 -4.25 6.22 -10.62
CA VAL A 97 -5.41 7.03 -11.03
C VAL A 97 -6.17 6.36 -12.17
N CYS A 98 -5.46 5.94 -13.22
CA CYS A 98 -6.06 5.25 -14.36
C CYS A 98 -6.75 3.95 -13.93
N LEU A 99 -6.13 3.15 -13.06
CA LEU A 99 -6.73 1.92 -12.52
C LEU A 99 -8.02 2.21 -11.73
N LEU A 100 -8.04 3.26 -10.92
CA LEU A 100 -9.21 3.66 -10.14
C LEU A 100 -10.35 4.18 -11.02
N GLN A 101 -10.05 5.01 -12.03
CA GLN A 101 -11.04 5.52 -12.99
C GLN A 101 -11.68 4.38 -13.78
N ASN A 102 -10.88 3.45 -14.31
CA ASN A 102 -11.39 2.27 -15.02
C ASN A 102 -12.30 1.40 -14.12
N ALA A 103 -11.92 1.24 -12.85
CA ALA A 103 -12.73 0.50 -11.88
C ALA A 103 -14.06 1.21 -11.58
N ALA A 104 -14.06 2.54 -11.48
CA ALA A 104 -15.25 3.35 -11.24
C ALA A 104 -16.22 3.34 -12.44
N GLU A 105 -15.69 3.27 -13.66
CA GLU A 105 -16.47 3.16 -14.90
C GLU A 105 -17.04 1.75 -15.15
N GLY A 106 -16.83 0.81 -14.22
CA GLY A 106 -17.33 -0.56 -14.35
C GLY A 106 -16.60 -1.39 -15.40
N GLN A 107 -15.46 -0.91 -15.92
CA GLN A 107 -14.61 -1.73 -16.76
C GLN A 107 -13.91 -2.78 -15.89
N PRO A 108 -13.97 -4.07 -16.25
CA PRO A 108 -13.35 -5.10 -15.43
C PRO A 108 -11.84 -4.86 -15.40
N VAL A 109 -11.32 -4.41 -14.25
CA VAL A 109 -9.88 -4.42 -13.94
C VAL A 109 -9.38 -5.82 -14.30
N ARG A 110 -8.45 -5.90 -15.25
CA ARG A 110 -7.94 -7.16 -15.80
C ARG A 110 -7.42 -7.99 -14.62
N ARG A 111 -8.21 -8.97 -14.18
CA ARG A 111 -7.94 -9.77 -12.98
C ARG A 111 -6.64 -10.54 -13.21
N ARG A 112 -5.50 -10.03 -12.72
CA ARG A 112 -4.36 -10.90 -12.45
C ARG A 112 -4.73 -11.69 -11.20
N VAL A 113 -5.18 -12.93 -11.42
CA VAL A 113 -5.43 -13.86 -10.32
C VAL A 113 -4.10 -14.08 -9.63
N HIS A 114 -3.91 -13.45 -8.47
CA HIS A 114 -2.81 -13.77 -7.58
C HIS A 114 -3.19 -15.08 -6.90
N ILE A 115 -2.63 -16.18 -7.36
CA ILE A 115 -2.76 -17.48 -6.69
C ILE A 115 -1.70 -17.48 -5.59
N PRO A 116 -2.07 -17.36 -4.31
CA PRO A 116 -1.09 -17.37 -3.23
C PRO A 116 -0.35 -18.70 -3.23
N LEU A 117 0.97 -18.63 -3.07
CA LEU A 117 1.80 -19.82 -2.90
C LEU A 117 1.35 -20.59 -1.65
N PHE A 118 1.53 -21.92 -1.64
CA PHE A 118 1.13 -22.77 -0.51
C PHE A 118 1.69 -22.32 0.86
N ALA A 119 2.82 -21.62 0.87
CA ALA A 119 3.40 -21.02 2.07
C ALA A 119 2.55 -19.86 2.65
N GLU A 120 1.89 -19.09 1.79
CA GLU A 120 0.99 -17.99 2.20
C GLU A 120 -0.32 -18.54 2.79
N TRP A 121 -0.82 -19.68 2.29
CA TRP A 121 -1.93 -20.42 2.90
C TRP A 121 -1.61 -20.87 4.33
N LYS A 122 -0.41 -21.43 4.56
CA LYS A 122 0.02 -21.81 5.91
C LYS A 122 0.11 -20.61 6.85
N ARG A 123 0.52 -19.45 6.32
CA ARG A 123 0.62 -18.20 7.10
C ARG A 123 -0.76 -17.65 7.46
N ALA A 124 -1.70 -17.66 6.50
CA ALA A 124 -3.09 -17.26 6.73
C ALA A 124 -3.79 -18.13 7.79
N ILE A 125 -3.64 -19.45 7.72
CA ILE A 125 -4.22 -20.40 8.69
C ILE A 125 -3.58 -20.22 10.08
N ARG A 126 -2.27 -19.98 10.14
CA ARG A 126 -1.59 -19.72 11.42
C ARG A 126 -2.10 -18.45 12.09
N ASN A 127 -2.29 -17.38 11.33
CA ASN A 127 -2.80 -16.11 11.86
C ASN A 127 -4.28 -16.21 12.31
N SER A 128 -5.08 -17.09 11.71
CA SER A 128 -6.47 -17.30 12.15
C SER A 128 -6.62 -18.15 13.42
N ILE A 129 -5.58 -18.89 13.81
CA ILE A 129 -5.60 -19.76 15.00
C ILE A 129 -5.10 -19.02 16.26
N GLN A 130 -4.44 -17.87 16.11
CA GLN A 130 -3.88 -17.07 17.23
C GLN A 130 -4.77 -15.90 17.68
N ARG A 131 -6.07 -15.94 17.38
CA ARG A 131 -7.07 -14.97 17.90
C ARG A 131 -7.79 -15.51 19.13
#